data_AF-A0A2W5RY89-F1
#
_entry.id   AF-A0A2W5RY89-F1
#
_cell.length_a   1.000
_cell.length_b   1.000
_cell.length_c   1.000
_cell.angle_alpha   90.00
_cell.angle_beta   90.00
_cell.angle_gamma   90.00
#
_symmetry.space_group_name_H-M   'P 1'
#
loop_
_entity.id
_entity.type
_entity.pdbx_description
1 polymer ?
#
loop_
_entity_poly.entity_id
_entity_poly.type
_entity_poly.pdbx_seq_one_letter_code
_entity_poly.pdbx_strand_id
1 'polypeptide(L)' 'MAENIIDVEQIHADTVLIVVRGDFQSFGSLEKAKYVSEQLKGFSLKVGRPVMYLHHELSIESLNDEQLAVLGLQRIKD' A
#
# COMPACT_ATOMS: atom_id res chain seq x y z
N MET A 1 -7.77 19.76 12.44
CA MET A 1 -7.34 19.51 11.06
C MET A 1 -7.31 18.00 10.91
N ALA A 2 -8.06 17.43 9.98
CA ALA A 2 -8.08 15.97 9.80
C ALA A 2 -6.74 15.56 9.16
N GLU A 3 -5.90 14.84 9.90
CA GLU A 3 -4.77 14.12 9.32
C GLU A 3 -5.35 13.07 8.37
N ASN A 4 -5.09 13.22 7.07
CA ASN A 4 -5.40 12.18 6.11
C ASN A 4 -4.39 11.04 6.34
N ILE A 5 -4.86 9.98 7.01
CA ILE A 5 -4.03 8.84 7.45
C ILE A 5 -3.64 7.92 6.28
N ILE A 6 -4.27 8.06 5.12
CA ILE A 6 -4.10 7.14 3.99
C ILE A 6 -4.08 7.93 2.69
N ASP A 7 -3.03 7.72 1.90
CA ASP A 7 -2.92 8.20 0.52
C ASP A 7 -3.00 7.00 -0.43
N VAL A 8 -3.83 7.12 -1.46
CA VAL A 8 -4.11 6.05 -2.43
C VAL A 8 -3.68 6.54 -3.80
N GLU A 9 -2.51 6.09 -4.26
CA GLU A 9 -2.03 6.38 -5.61
C GLU A 9 -2.61 5.35 -6.59
N GLN A 10 -3.46 5.81 -7.50
CA GLN A 10 -3.89 5.06 -8.67
C GLN A 10 -3.14 5.63 -9.89
N ILE A 11 -2.16 4.89 -10.40
CA ILE A 11 -1.13 5.44 -11.29
C ILE A 11 -1.62 5.54 -12.75
N HIS A 12 -2.49 4.63 -13.23
CA HIS A 12 -3.17 4.70 -14.54
C HIS A 12 -4.31 3.64 -14.75
N ALA A 13 -5.04 3.67 -15.88
CA ALA A 13 -6.14 2.72 -16.17
C ALA A 13 -5.66 1.24 -16.24
N ASP A 14 -4.40 1.03 -16.61
CA ASP A 14 -3.67 -0.24 -16.69
C ASP A 14 -2.98 -0.64 -15.36
N THR A 15 -3.20 0.11 -14.27
CA THR A 15 -2.58 -0.16 -12.95
C THR A 15 -2.67 -1.64 -12.57
N VAL A 16 -1.55 -2.36 -12.59
CA VAL A 16 -1.51 -3.77 -12.21
C VAL A 16 -1.43 -3.99 -10.69
N LEU A 17 -1.15 -2.92 -9.94
CA LEU A 17 -0.93 -2.96 -8.49
C LEU A 17 -1.39 -1.65 -7.83
N ILE A 18 -2.19 -1.74 -6.78
CA ILE A 18 -2.58 -0.59 -5.97
C ILE A 18 -1.66 -0.50 -4.76
N VAL A 19 -1.10 0.67 -4.52
CA VAL A 19 -0.26 0.93 -3.35
C VAL A 19 -1.02 1.81 -2.37
N VAL A 20 -1.17 1.31 -1.15
CA VAL A 20 -1.79 2.02 -0.04
C VAL A 20 -0.70 2.35 0.96
N ARG A 21 -0.46 3.65 1.16
CA ARG A 21 0.56 4.15 2.10
C ARG A 21 -0.08 4.54 3.43
N GLY A 22 0.54 4.14 4.53
CA GLY A 22 0.09 4.48 5.89
C GLY A 22 1.04 3.97 6.97
N ASP A 23 0.90 4.47 8.20
CA ASP A 23 1.55 3.84 9.35
C ASP A 23 0.75 2.59 9.76
N PHE A 24 1.26 1.43 9.34
CA PHE A 24 0.76 0.12 9.72
C PHE A 24 1.61 -0.55 10.81
N GLN A 25 2.68 0.12 11.27
CA GLN A 25 3.59 -0.41 12.28
C GLN A 25 3.12 -0.07 13.69
N SER A 26 2.44 1.06 13.85
CA SER A 26 1.92 1.50 15.13
C SER A 26 0.40 1.73 15.08
N PHE A 27 -0.31 1.16 16.06
CA PHE A 27 -1.74 1.43 16.27
C PHE A 27 -1.96 1.83 17.72
N GLY A 28 -2.75 2.87 17.94
CA GLY A 28 -3.10 3.35 19.28
C GLY A 28 -3.96 2.38 20.10
N SER A 29 -4.52 1.33 19.48
CA SER A 29 -5.20 0.23 20.17
C SER A 29 -5.33 -1.01 19.28
N LEU A 30 -5.54 -2.18 19.90
CA LEU A 30 -5.80 -3.44 19.19
C LEU A 30 -7.10 -3.38 18.38
N GLU A 31 -8.12 -2.70 18.89
CA GLU A 31 -9.40 -2.51 18.18
C GLU A 31 -9.20 -1.70 16.90
N LYS A 32 -8.38 -0.65 16.95
CA LYS A 32 -8.05 0.16 15.76
C LYS A 32 -7.26 -0.67 14.74
N ALA A 33 -6.31 -1.49 15.20
CA ALA A 33 -5.58 -2.42 14.32
C ALA A 33 -6.51 -3.43 13.63
N LYS A 34 -7.44 -4.04 14.38
CA LYS A 34 -8.43 -4.97 13.83
C LYS A 34 -9.35 -4.31 12.82
N TYR A 35 -9.88 -3.14 13.16
CA TYR A 35 -10.75 -2.37 12.27
C TYR A 35 -10.05 -2.03 10.96
N VAL A 36 -8.81 -1.52 11.01
CA VAL A 36 -8.03 -1.21 9.80
C VAL A 36 -7.78 -2.50 9.00
N SER A 37 -7.38 -3.59 9.63
CA SER A 37 -7.18 -4.88 8.94
C SER A 37 -8.43 -5.36 8.19
N GLU A 38 -9.62 -5.23 8.80
CA GLU A 38 -10.89 -5.58 8.16
C GLU A 38 -11.21 -4.67 6.96
N GLN A 39 -10.99 -3.36 7.09
CA GLN A 39 -11.17 -2.42 5.98
C GLN A 39 -10.23 -2.74 4.82
N LEU A 40 -8.97 -3.05 5.10
CA LEU A 40 -7.97 -3.40 4.09
C LEU A 40 -8.32 -4.71 3.37
N LYS A 41 -8.81 -5.73 4.09
CA LYS A 41 -9.33 -6.96 3.47
C LYS A 41 -10.58 -6.72 2.63
N GLY A 42 -11.50 -5.89 3.12
CA GLY A 42 -12.70 -5.52 2.37
C GLY A 42 -12.37 -4.74 1.10
N PHE A 43 -11.36 -3.88 1.15
CA PHE A 43 -10.86 -3.13 0.01
C PHE A 43 -10.21 -4.07 -1.03
N SER A 44 -9.27 -4.93 -0.62
CA SER A 44 -8.58 -5.83 -1.56
C SER A 44 -9.54 -6.77 -2.31
N LEU A 45 -10.62 -7.22 -1.65
CA LEU A 45 -11.67 -8.03 -2.29
C LEU A 45 -12.50 -7.25 -3.32
N LYS A 46 -12.70 -5.94 -3.13
CA LYS A 46 -13.54 -5.11 -4.01
C LYS A 46 -12.82 -4.67 -5.28
N VAL A 47 -11.51 -4.40 -5.18
CA VAL A 47 -10.81 -3.75 -6.30
C VAL A 47 -10.36 -4.74 -7.38
N GLY A 48 -10.34 -6.04 -7.08
CA GLY A 48 -10.03 -7.09 -8.08
C GLY A 48 -8.63 -6.97 -8.67
N ARG A 49 -7.75 -6.18 -8.04
CA ARG A 49 -6.35 -5.96 -8.41
C ARG A 49 -5.47 -6.24 -7.19
N PRO A 50 -4.23 -6.71 -7.37
CA PRO A 50 -3.25 -6.82 -6.29
C PRO A 50 -3.14 -5.49 -5.51
N VAL A 51 -3.06 -5.58 -4.18
CA VAL A 51 -2.89 -4.43 -3.29
C VAL A 51 -1.64 -4.64 -2.43
N MET A 52 -0.78 -3.63 -2.38
CA MET A 52 0.41 -3.57 -1.54
C MET A 52 0.27 -2.47 -0.50
N TYR A 53 0.66 -2.78 0.73
CA TYR A 53 0.63 -1.85 1.85
C TYR A 53 2.06 -1.44 2.19
N LEU A 54 2.33 -0.14 2.16
CA LEU A 54 3.65 0.43 2.46
C LEU A 54 3.58 1.38 3.64
N HIS A 55 4.66 1.43 4.41
CA HIS A 55 4.84 2.50 5.38
C HIS A 55 4.80 3.85 4.65
N HIS A 56 4.20 4.87 5.25
CA HIS A 56 4.00 6.16 4.60
C HIS A 56 5.31 6.87 4.17
N GLU A 57 6.43 6.54 4.83
CA GLU A 57 7.76 7.05 4.47
C GLU A 57 8.42 6.29 3.30
N LEU A 58 7.86 5.16 2.89
CA LEU A 58 8.38 4.35 1.80
C LEU A 58 7.65 4.71 0.50
N SER A 59 8.41 5.13 -0.50
CA SER A 59 7.93 5.22 -1.88
C SER A 59 8.38 3.99 -2.68
N ILE A 60 7.65 3.61 -3.74
CA ILE A 60 8.06 2.49 -4.61
C ILE A 60 9.43 2.80 -5.24
N GLU A 61 9.68 4.06 -5.56
CA GLU A 61 10.93 4.55 -6.13
C GLU A 61 12.12 4.39 -5.17
N SER A 62 11.87 4.33 -3.85
CA SER A 62 12.89 4.13 -2.82
C SER A 62 13.31 2.67 -2.63
N LEU A 63 12.53 1.71 -3.15
CA LEU A 63 12.83 0.27 -3.03
C LEU A 63 13.98 -0.12 -3.97
N ASN A 64 14.93 -0.92 -3.50
CA ASN A 64 16.00 -1.42 -4.37
C ASN A 64 15.51 -2.57 -5.29
N ASP A 65 16.31 -2.97 -6.27
CA ASP A 65 15.92 -3.98 -7.26
C ASP A 65 15.62 -5.36 -6.62
N GLU A 66 16.30 -5.73 -5.53
CA GLU A 66 16.03 -6.96 -4.77
C GLU A 66 14.66 -6.92 -4.05
N GLN A 67 14.35 -5.78 -3.43
CA GLN A 67 13.07 -5.55 -2.74
C GLN A 67 11.92 -5.52 -3.74
N LEU A 68 12.11 -4.92 -4.92
CA LEU A 68 11.13 -4.94 -6.00
C LEU A 68 10.89 -6.37 -6.52
N ALA A 69 11.94 -7.16 -6.68
CA ALA A 69 11.84 -8.54 -7.14
C ALA A 69 11.02 -9.44 -6.20
N VAL A 70 11.17 -9.27 -4.88
CA VAL A 70 10.35 -9.97 -3.86
C VAL A 70 8.86 -9.63 -4.02
N LEU A 71 8.55 -8.46 -4.54
CA LEU A 71 7.19 -7.98 -4.79
C LEU A 71 6.68 -8.34 -6.20
N GLY A 72 7.46 -9.06 -7.00
CA GLY A 72 7.15 -9.37 -8.39
C GLY A 72 7.21 -8.15 -9.31
N LEU A 73 7.92 -7.09 -8.89
CA LEU A 73 8.08 -5.84 -9.61
C LEU A 73 9.50 -5.75 -10.18
N GLN A 74 9.66 -4.98 -11.26
CA GLN A 74 10.96 -4.59 -11.79
C GLN A 74 10.93 -3.11 -12.18
N ARG A 75 12.04 -2.40 -11.97
CA ARG A 75 12.21 -1.07 -12.59
C ARG A 75 12.31 -1.24 -14.09
N ILE A 76 11.65 -0.36 -14.84
CA ILE A 76 11.92 -0.16 -16.26
C ILE A 76 13.17 0.70 -16.32
N LYS A 77 14.27 0.14 -16.83
CA LYS A 77 15.51 0.87 -17.09
C LYS A 77 15.44 1.31 -18.54
N ASP A 78 15.36 2.63 -18.75
CA ASP A 78 15.61 3.24 -20.07
C ASP A 78 17.12 3.21 -20.40
#